data_AF-A0A7J4K2Q1-F1
#
_entry.id   AF-A0A7J4K2Q1-F1
#
_cell.length_a   1.000
_cell.length_b   1.000
_cell.length_c   1.000
_cell.angle_alpha   90.00
_cell.angle_beta   90.00
_cell.angle_gamma   90.00
#
_symmetry.space_group_name_H-M   'P 1'
#
loop_
_entity.id
_entity.type
_entity.pdbx_description
1 polymer ?
#
loop_
_entity_poly.entity_id
_entity_poly.type
_entity_poly.pdbx_seq_one_letter_code
_entity_poly.pdbx_strand_id
1 'polypeptide(L)' 'MVDKLPSLNARDVLKILNKTEFYEVSQRGGHLKLRDGKGHTVIVPIHSNKDIPKGTLLSIIRQAGLAREEFLRIYYEK' A
#
# COMPACT_ATOMS: atom_id res chain seq x y z
N MET A 1 -21.22 -0.08 4.56
CA MET A 1 -20.16 0.55 3.76
C MET A 1 -19.09 1.04 4.73
N VAL A 2 -17.81 0.78 4.48
CA VAL A 2 -16.73 1.10 5.44
C VAL A 2 -16.25 2.54 5.16
N ASP A 3 -16.91 3.53 5.77
CA ASP A 3 -16.63 4.95 5.54
C ASP A 3 -15.22 5.38 5.96
N LYS A 4 -14.53 4.58 6.80
CA LYS A 4 -13.23 4.93 7.38
C LYS A 4 -12.13 3.98 6.94
N LEU A 5 -11.02 4.52 6.44
CA LEU A 5 -9.80 3.75 6.23
C LEU A 5 -9.29 3.22 7.58
N PRO A 6 -8.96 1.91 7.69
CA PRO A 6 -8.34 1.36 8.88
C PRO A 6 -6.93 1.94 9.04
N SER A 7 -6.44 1.93 10.29
CA SER A 7 -5.03 2.17 10.54
C SER A 7 -4.22 0.95 10.09
N LEU A 8 -3.27 1.16 9.18
CA LEU A 8 -2.45 0.10 8.60
C LEU A 8 -0.97 0.42 8.80
N ASN A 9 -0.18 -0.57 9.17
CA ASN A 9 1.27 -0.46 9.16
C ASN A 9 1.83 -0.81 7.77
N ALA A 10 3.15 -0.66 7.60
CA ALA A 10 3.82 -0.97 6.34
C ALA A 10 3.63 -2.43 5.90
N ARG A 11 3.64 -3.39 6.83
CA ARG A 11 3.48 -4.82 6.52
C ARG A 11 2.10 -5.12 5.95
N ASP A 12 1.06 -4.49 6.47
CA ASP A 12 -0.31 -4.67 5.95
C ASP A 12 -0.42 -4.13 4.53
N VAL A 13 0.13 -2.94 4.27
CA VAL A 13 0.13 -2.33 2.94
C VAL A 13 0.93 -3.17 1.94
N LEU A 14 2.12 -3.66 2.32
CA LEU A 14 2.93 -4.50 1.44
C LEU A 14 2.24 -5.82 1.09
N LYS A 15 1.53 -6.44 2.04
CA LYS A 15 0.73 -7.64 1.76
C LYS A 15 -0.34 -7.37 0.70
N ILE A 16 -1.06 -6.25 0.81
CA ILE A 16 -2.09 -5.87 -0.16
C ILE A 16 -1.45 -5.65 -1.53
N LEU A 17 -0.36 -4.87 -1.60
CA LEU A 17 0.33 -4.59 -2.86
C LEU A 17 0.85 -5.86 -3.53
N ASN A 18 1.44 -6.78 -2.77
CA ASN A 18 1.91 -8.07 -3.30
C ASN A 18 0.76 -8.95 -3.82
N LYS A 19 -0.43 -8.89 -3.21
CA LYS A 19 -1.64 -9.54 -3.74
C LYS A 19 -2.13 -8.90 -5.05
N THR A 20 -1.72 -7.67 -5.36
CA THR A 20 -2.07 -6.93 -6.57
C THR A 20 -0.95 -6.89 -7.61
N GLU A 21 -0.10 -7.92 -7.63
CA GLU A 21 1.00 -8.09 -8.61
C GLU A 21 2.09 -7.00 -8.56
N PHE A 22 2.15 -6.21 -7.47
CA PHE A 22 3.31 -5.37 -7.23
C PHE A 22 4.49 -6.23 -6.77
N TYR A 23 5.67 -5.85 -7.24
CA TYR A 23 6.94 -6.43 -6.84
C TYR A 23 7.91 -5.36 -6.37
N GLU A 24 8.80 -5.74 -5.46
CA GLU A 24 9.82 -4.86 -4.90
C GLU A 24 10.89 -4.56 -5.95
N VAL A 25 11.28 -3.29 -6.07
CA VAL A 25 12.25 -2.83 -7.07
C VAL A 25 13.55 -2.39 -6.43
N SER A 26 13.45 -1.58 -5.38
CA SER A 26 14.61 -1.01 -4.71
C SER A 26 14.21 -0.44 -3.37
N GLN A 27 15.13 -0.44 -2.41
CA GLN A 27 14.96 0.24 -1.14
C GLN A 27 16.02 1.34 -1.00
N ARG A 28 15.61 2.52 -0.51
CA ARG A 28 16.54 3.57 -0.09
C ARG A 28 16.20 4.02 1.32
N GLY A 29 17.04 3.61 2.27
CA GLY A 29 16.78 3.82 3.69
C GLY A 29 15.44 3.21 4.07
N GLY A 30 14.58 4.02 4.66
CA GLY A 30 13.26 3.59 5.13
C GLY A 30 12.15 3.52 4.10
N HIS A 31 12.43 3.67 2.80
CA HIS A 31 11.41 3.71 1.76
C HIS A 31 11.63 2.57 0.77
N LEU A 32 10.60 1.74 0.61
CA LEU A 32 10.56 0.64 -0.34
C LEU A 32 9.79 1.07 -1.57
N LYS A 33 10.40 0.88 -2.75
CA LYS A 33 9.79 1.12 -4.04
C LYS A 33 9.23 -0.18 -4.59
N LEU A 34 7.97 -0.15 -4.98
CA LEU A 34 7.28 -1.23 -5.67
C LEU A 34 6.79 -0.79 -7.05
N ARG A 35 6.69 -1.73 -7.98
CA ARG A 35 6.10 -1.54 -9.32
C ARG A 35 5.20 -2.70 -9.66
N ASP A 36 4.25 -2.47 -10.56
CA ASP A 36 3.47 -3.53 -11.20
C ASP A 36 3.81 -3.63 -12.70
N GLY A 37 3.24 -4.63 -13.38
CA GLY A 37 3.37 -4.79 -14.83
C GLY A 37 2.59 -3.75 -15.66
N LYS A 38 1.80 -2.88 -15.02
CA LYS A 38 0.92 -1.89 -15.67
C LYS A 38 1.56 -0.49 -15.70
N GLY A 39 2.75 -0.34 -15.13
CA GLY A 39 3.50 0.91 -15.12
C GLY A 39 3.30 1.76 -13.86
N HIS A 40 2.54 1.28 -12.87
CA HIS A 40 2.38 1.96 -11.59
C HIS A 40 3.67 1.86 -10.77
N THR A 41 3.95 2.89 -9.98
CA THR A 41 5.07 2.93 -9.05
C THR A 41 4.58 3.48 -7.71
N VAL A 42 4.84 2.75 -6.64
CA VAL A 42 4.43 3.10 -5.27
C VAL A 42 5.67 3.17 -4.39
N ILE A 43 5.71 4.15 -3.49
CA ILE A 43 6.72 4.23 -2.43
C ILE A 43 6.05 4.01 -1.08
N VAL A 44 6.47 2.97 -0.36
CA VAL A 44 5.96 2.63 0.97
C VAL A 44 7.03 2.96 2.03
N PRO A 45 6.73 3.79 3.04
CA PRO A 45 7.61 3.95 4.19
C PRO A 45 7.56 2.68 5.04
N ILE A 46 8.71 2.04 5.22
CA ILE A 46 8.90 0.77 5.96
C ILE A 46 9.68 0.94 7.26
N HIS A 47 10.14 2.16 7.58
CA HIS A 47 11.00 2.41 8.75
C HIS A 47 10.25 2.65 10.07
N SER A 48 8.92 2.65 10.07
CA SER A 48 8.14 2.87 11.29
C SER A 48 7.42 1.60 11.74
N ASN A 49 7.63 1.22 13.01
CA ASN A 49 6.72 0.31 13.74
C ASN A 49 5.37 0.98 14.08
N LYS A 50 4.97 1.98 13.30
CA LYS A 50 3.77 2.78 13.47
C LYS A 50 2.91 2.68 12.23
N ASP A 51 1.64 3.01 12.41
CA ASP A 51 0.69 3.09 11.32
C ASP A 51 1.10 4.17 10.32
N ILE A 52 0.84 3.89 9.05
CA ILE A 52 1.02 4.83 7.95
C ILE A 52 -0.01 5.95 8.10
N PRO A 53 0.40 7.23 8.05
CA PRO A 53 -0.53 8.35 8.09
C PRO A 53 -1.60 8.22 7.01
N LYS A 54 -2.84 8.57 7.33
CA LYS A 54 -3.98 8.46 6.40
C LYS A 54 -3.74 9.09 5.03
N GLY A 55 -3.08 10.26 4.99
CA GLY A 55 -2.73 10.93 3.72
C GLY A 55 -1.76 10.11 2.89
N THR A 56 -0.75 9.51 3.51
CA THR A 56 0.21 8.61 2.86
C THR A 56 -0.49 7.36 2.34
N LEU A 57 -1.35 6.75 3.14
CA LEU A 57 -2.12 5.57 2.73
C LEU A 57 -3.02 5.87 1.51
N LEU A 58 -3.71 7.00 1.51
CA LEU A 58 -4.51 7.45 0.35
C LEU A 58 -3.65 7.69 -0.89
N SER A 59 -2.46 8.27 -0.72
CA SER A 59 -1.52 8.46 -1.83
C SER A 59 -1.04 7.13 -2.41
N ILE A 60 -0.76 6.15 -1.54
CA ILE A 60 -0.36 4.80 -1.96
C ILE A 60 -1.47 4.14 -2.78
N ILE A 61 -2.71 4.15 -2.30
CA ILE A 61 -3.87 3.57 -3.01
C ILE A 61 -4.02 4.21 -4.40
N ARG A 62 -3.94 5.53 -4.48
CA ARG A 62 -4.04 6.28 -5.73
C ARG A 62 -2.89 5.97 -6.69
N GLN A 63 -1.65 5.90 -6.20
CA GLN A 63 -0.47 5.58 -7.01
C GLN A 63 -0.49 4.14 -7.52
N ALA A 64 -1.08 3.22 -6.74
CA ALA A 64 -1.27 1.84 -7.12
C ALA A 64 -2.36 1.65 -8.19
N GLY A 65 -3.11 2.70 -8.54
CA GLY A 65 -4.23 2.61 -9.47
C GLY A 65 -5.42 1.81 -8.93
N LEU A 66 -5.50 1.61 -7.61
CA LEU A 66 -6.55 0.81 -6.97
C LEU A 66 -7.74 1.69 -6.58
N ALA A 67 -8.95 1.14 -6.74
CA ALA A 67 -10.12 1.70 -6.08
C ALA A 67 -10.01 1.51 -4.56
N ARG A 68 -10.51 2.47 -3.78
CA ARG A 68 -10.47 2.38 -2.31
C ARG A 68 -11.21 1.14 -1.80
N GLU A 69 -12.33 0.81 -2.42
CA GLU A 69 -13.18 -0.33 -2.10
C GLU A 69 -12.46 -1.65 -2.36
N GLU A 70 -11.72 -1.73 -3.47
CA GLU A 70 -10.88 -2.89 -3.80
C GLU A 70 -9.75 -3.07 -2.79
N PHE A 71 -9.05 -1.99 -2.46
CA PHE A 71 -8.00 -2.03 -1.44
C PHE A 71 -8.53 -2.54 -0.09
N LEU A 72 -9.69 -2.05 0.35
CA LEU A 72 -10.33 -2.49 1.58
C LEU A 72 -10.81 -3.95 1.50
N ARG A 73 -11.36 -4.36 0.36
CA ARG A 73 -11.77 -5.75 0.13
C ARG A 73 -10.58 -6.70 0.34
N ILE A 74 -9.45 -6.45 -0.31
CA ILE A 74 -8.24 -7.27 -0.21
C ILE A 74 -7.70 -7.30 1.23
N TYR A 75 -7.79 -6.18 1.96
CA TYR A 75 -7.38 -6.12 3.35
C TYR A 75 -8.24 -7.00 4.27
N TYR A 76 -9.57 -6.99 4.11
CA TYR A 76 -10.48 -7.75 4.95
C TYR A 76 -10.59 -9.24 4.57
N GLU A 77 -10.24 -9.61 3.33
CA GLU A 77 -10.29 -10.99 2.83
C GLU A 77 -9.23 -11.94 3.44
N LYS A 78 -8.41 -11.47 4.39
CA LYS A 78 -7.33 -12.22 5.10
C LYS A 78 -6.65 -13.32 4.29
#